data_AF-A0A939PDV1-F1
#
_entry.id   AF-A0A939PDV1-F1
#
_cell.length_a   1.000
_cell.length_b   1.000
_cell.length_c   1.000
_cell.angle_alpha   90.00
_cell.angle_beta   90.00
_cell.angle_gamma   90.00
#
_symmetry.space_group_name_H-M   'P 1'
#
loop_
_entity.id
_entity.type
_entity.pdbx_description
1 polymer ?
#
loop_
_entity_poly.entity_id
_entity_poly.type
_entity_poly.pdbx_seq_one_letter_code
_entity_poly.pdbx_strand_id
1 'polypeptide(L)'
;MRRVRVAAVQFEVGRDRAANLAACLRSIDRAAAEGARLIVLPEFCNHLSWYDETATARRAACRLGDGFLNAIAARAVRHDAYVKVNVTVARPGGRTTGTNLLYAPDGSLAAQADKLVLMGAEGDHLDPGTAAGPVAGTPLGRFGLYSCLEGVISEVCRDLAVRGAQVLLNSLNSFAVDEASLHIPVRAAENRVWVVAANKVGPLLPAELLPAISEGLGVPPEWLHGAGESQIVAPDGTVVAKGPKEGEAVVVAEIDPDAADDKVRPDGTDVFAARRPSLYGAIVRPPCARTAPAGAAKLSAAVVRGGDDEPLSALIRQAVDRGAELIVLPELAFGPDADAERVMSELAEAVRGSRALVVTSVREGHAHVGVAVTADGVVGRQLQLHDSTRHRAWARTLGEELTVLDLPWGRMAIVVGDDALYPETFRLAAIADADVVAVPFTALELWETELGLLERSAENRLNVVASSAGEGLVLALPADFTLWTRWDGPFTGRISHPLVTPAGGPVTVATVHPAQAVNRRVSKNTDLVEDRPWKAVSALIEPHTALSEPHTTRTGMESR
;
A
#
# COMPACT_ATOMS: atom_id res chain seq x y z
N MET A 1 -8.97 -22.30 13.52
CA MET A 1 -9.97 -21.23 13.49
C MET A 1 -10.13 -20.69 14.89
N ARG A 2 -9.41 -19.61 15.16
CA ARG A 2 -9.38 -18.88 16.42
C ARG A 2 -10.25 -17.66 16.28
N ARG A 3 -11.42 -17.64 16.92
CA ARG A 3 -12.31 -16.47 16.87
C ARG A 3 -11.85 -15.40 17.86
N VAL A 4 -11.59 -14.20 17.35
CA VAL A 4 -11.20 -13.04 18.16
C VAL A 4 -12.11 -11.88 17.82
N ARG A 5 -12.77 -11.28 18.82
CA ARG A 5 -13.52 -10.04 18.62
C ARG A 5 -12.59 -8.85 18.77
N VAL A 6 -12.52 -8.02 17.74
CA VAL A 6 -11.61 -6.86 17.66
C VAL A 6 -12.40 -5.58 17.48
N ALA A 7 -11.80 -4.44 17.85
CA ALA A 7 -12.39 -3.12 17.69
C ALA A 7 -11.40 -2.13 17.08
N ALA A 8 -11.86 -1.38 16.08
CA ALA A 8 -11.27 -0.12 15.67
C ALA A 8 -12.15 1.02 16.20
N VAL A 9 -11.58 2.01 16.87
CA VAL A 9 -12.35 3.14 17.43
C VAL A 9 -11.97 4.44 16.77
N GLN A 10 -12.95 5.33 16.55
CA GLN A 10 -12.73 6.69 16.06
C GLN A 10 -13.30 7.70 17.02
N PHE A 11 -12.55 8.77 17.25
CA PHE A 11 -12.97 9.91 18.05
C PHE A 11 -12.11 11.15 17.72
N GLU A 12 -12.58 12.30 18.16
CA GLU A 12 -11.87 13.57 17.99
C GLU A 12 -10.71 13.69 18.99
N VAL A 13 -9.58 14.24 18.54
CA VAL A 13 -8.42 14.50 19.40
C VAL A 13 -8.07 15.98 19.33
N GLY A 14 -8.18 16.68 20.46
CA GLY A 14 -7.95 18.11 20.57
C GLY A 14 -6.65 18.47 21.29
N ARG A 15 -6.53 19.74 21.70
CA ARG A 15 -5.37 20.25 22.45
C ARG A 15 -5.40 19.91 23.95
N ASP A 16 -6.56 19.58 24.50
CA ASP A 16 -6.70 19.21 25.91
C ASP A 16 -6.35 17.73 26.13
N ARG A 17 -5.18 17.48 26.70
CA ARG A 17 -4.68 16.13 27.01
C ARG A 17 -5.61 15.34 27.95
N ALA A 18 -6.26 16.00 28.91
CA ALA A 18 -7.15 15.34 29.86
C ALA A 18 -8.46 14.92 29.17
N ALA A 19 -9.02 15.78 28.31
CA ALA A 19 -10.17 15.44 27.48
C ALA A 19 -9.86 14.27 26.53
N ASN A 20 -8.69 14.30 25.89
CA ASN A 20 -8.22 13.23 25.01
C ASN A 20 -8.08 11.89 25.76
N LEU A 21 -7.48 11.91 26.96
CA LEU A 21 -7.40 10.70 27.80
C LEU A 21 -8.79 10.18 28.14
N ALA A 22 -9.71 11.06 28.55
CA ALA A 22 -11.08 10.68 28.88
C ALA A 22 -11.78 10.04 27.67
N ALA A 23 -11.58 10.56 26.45
CA ALA A 23 -12.08 9.97 25.22
C ALA A 23 -11.49 8.57 24.97
N CYS A 24 -10.17 8.41 25.10
CA CYS A 24 -9.50 7.10 24.99
C CYS A 24 -10.11 6.08 25.95
N LEU A 25 -10.23 6.42 27.24
CA LEU A 25 -10.76 5.50 28.26
C LEU A 25 -12.23 5.15 28.03
N ARG A 26 -13.06 6.12 27.64
CA ARG A 26 -14.48 5.87 27.29
C ARG A 26 -14.61 4.96 26.08
N SER A 27 -13.80 5.17 25.04
CA SER A 27 -13.82 4.35 23.82
C SER A 27 -13.37 2.92 24.09
N ILE A 28 -12.34 2.73 24.92
CA ILE A 28 -11.91 1.40 25.38
C ILE A 28 -13.03 0.71 26.17
N ASP A 29 -13.68 1.42 27.09
CA ASP A 29 -14.80 0.89 27.88
C ASP A 29 -15.97 0.44 26.98
N ARG A 30 -16.31 1.23 25.96
CA ARG A 30 -17.36 0.90 24.98
C ARG A 30 -17.01 -0.32 24.14
N ALA A 31 -15.79 -0.37 23.60
CA ALA A 31 -15.33 -1.52 22.82
C ALA A 31 -15.28 -2.82 23.64
N ALA A 32 -14.82 -2.74 24.89
CA ALA A 32 -14.84 -3.87 25.81
C ALA A 32 -16.26 -4.32 26.18
N ALA A 33 -17.21 -3.39 26.32
CA ALA A 33 -18.62 -3.70 26.53
C ALA A 33 -19.24 -4.43 25.33
N GLU A 34 -18.71 -4.21 24.12
CA GLU A 34 -19.02 -4.99 22.93
C GLU A 34 -18.19 -6.29 22.83
N GLY A 35 -17.45 -6.67 23.86
CA GLY A 35 -16.70 -7.93 23.93
C GLY A 35 -15.39 -7.94 23.15
N ALA A 36 -14.87 -6.80 22.71
CA ALA A 36 -13.60 -6.73 22.01
C ALA A 36 -12.43 -7.10 22.96
N ARG A 37 -11.55 -7.98 22.50
CA ARG A 37 -10.33 -8.43 23.18
C ARG A 37 -9.04 -7.81 22.62
N LEU A 38 -9.15 -7.12 21.48
CA LEU A 38 -8.11 -6.31 20.86
C LEU A 38 -8.76 -4.99 20.41
N ILE A 39 -8.24 -3.86 20.89
CA ILE A 39 -8.81 -2.54 20.65
C ILE A 39 -7.72 -1.62 20.10
N VAL A 40 -7.94 -1.02 18.94
CA VAL A 40 -7.01 -0.09 18.28
C VAL A 40 -7.56 1.33 18.34
N LEU A 41 -6.75 2.27 18.87
CA LEU A 41 -7.09 3.69 18.96
C LEU A 41 -6.40 4.50 17.84
N PRO A 42 -6.92 5.70 17.49
CA PRO A 42 -6.33 6.58 16.48
C PRO A 42 -4.92 7.09 16.85
N GLU A 43 -4.24 7.67 15.85
CA GLU A 43 -2.86 8.14 15.98
C GLU A 43 -2.73 9.41 16.84
N PHE A 44 -1.61 9.61 17.53
CA PHE A 44 -1.39 10.76 18.43
C PHE A 44 -2.57 10.98 19.39
N CYS A 45 -3.12 9.93 20.00
CA CYS A 45 -4.34 10.04 20.79
C CYS A 45 -4.17 10.87 22.09
N ASN A 46 -2.93 11.30 22.41
CA ASN A 46 -2.64 12.19 23.52
C ASN A 46 -2.75 13.69 23.17
N HIS A 47 -2.67 14.10 21.90
CA HIS A 47 -2.75 15.50 21.49
C HIS A 47 -3.12 15.72 20.01
N LEU A 48 -3.59 16.92 19.68
CA LEU A 48 -3.71 17.38 18.30
C LEU A 48 -2.32 17.44 17.65
N SER A 49 -2.09 16.71 16.55
CA SER A 49 -0.80 16.63 15.86
C SER A 49 -0.49 17.89 15.04
N TRP A 50 -0.35 19.00 15.77
CA TRP A 50 0.01 20.31 15.26
C TRP A 50 1.12 20.88 16.14
N TYR A 51 2.20 21.34 15.50
CA TYR A 51 3.42 21.77 16.18
C TYR A 51 3.86 23.12 15.63
N ASP A 52 3.97 24.12 16.50
CA ASP A 52 4.56 25.41 16.12
C ASP A 52 6.10 25.38 16.23
N GLU A 53 6.62 24.54 17.13
CA GLU A 53 8.03 24.36 17.42
C GLU A 53 8.30 22.95 17.97
N THR A 54 9.54 22.46 17.88
CA THR A 54 9.94 21.16 18.43
C THR A 54 9.69 21.05 19.95
N ALA A 55 9.74 22.18 20.67
CA ALA A 55 9.41 22.19 22.09
C ALA A 55 7.92 21.90 22.36
N THR A 56 7.01 22.21 21.43
CA THR A 56 5.59 21.84 21.52
C THR A 56 5.44 20.32 21.47
N ALA A 57 6.10 19.65 20.52
CA ALA A 57 6.11 18.19 20.44
C ALA A 57 6.64 17.55 21.74
N ARG A 58 7.76 18.08 22.28
CA ARG A 58 8.35 17.62 23.56
C ARG A 58 7.44 17.80 24.76
N ARG A 59 6.66 18.89 24.83
CA ARG A 59 5.70 19.14 25.92
C ARG A 59 4.50 18.18 25.85
N ALA A 60 4.04 17.86 24.64
CA ALA A 60 2.94 16.93 24.42
C ALA A 60 3.33 15.47 24.66
N ALA A 61 4.63 15.15 24.55
CA ALA A 61 5.15 13.80 24.65
C ALA A 61 4.84 13.11 25.99
N CYS A 62 4.37 11.87 25.89
CA CYS A 62 4.24 10.95 27.02
C CYS A 62 5.61 10.42 27.44
N ARG A 63 5.69 9.95 28.68
CA ARG A 63 6.80 9.09 29.15
C ARG A 63 6.22 7.72 29.47
N LEU A 64 6.96 6.66 29.15
CA LEU A 64 6.56 5.31 29.54
C LEU A 64 6.37 5.26 31.06
N GLY A 65 5.21 4.77 31.50
CA GLY A 65 4.83 4.74 32.91
C GLY A 65 4.24 6.05 33.45
N ASP A 66 3.96 7.06 32.62
CA ASP A 66 3.26 8.27 33.05
C ASP A 66 1.76 8.04 33.29
N GLY A 67 1.08 9.04 33.87
CA GLY A 67 -0.34 8.92 34.21
C GLY A 67 -1.27 8.67 33.02
N PHE A 68 -0.94 9.15 31.81
CA PHE A 68 -1.76 8.91 30.63
C PHE A 68 -1.64 7.44 30.21
N LEU A 69 -0.41 6.95 30.06
CA LEU A 69 -0.15 5.58 29.64
C LEU A 69 -0.54 4.54 30.69
N ASN A 70 -0.34 4.82 31.98
CA ASN A 70 -0.80 3.94 33.06
C ASN A 70 -2.32 3.83 33.11
N ALA A 71 -3.06 4.89 32.80
CA ALA A 71 -4.51 4.83 32.72
C ALA A 71 -4.98 3.94 31.56
N ILE A 72 -4.29 3.97 30.41
CA ILE A 72 -4.56 3.04 29.30
C ILE A 72 -4.24 1.60 29.70
N ALA A 73 -3.07 1.35 30.29
CA ALA A 73 -2.68 0.02 30.78
C ALA A 73 -3.68 -0.53 31.82
N ALA A 74 -4.17 0.32 32.74
CA ALA A 74 -5.19 -0.06 33.70
C ALA A 74 -6.52 -0.45 33.04
N ARG A 75 -6.88 0.11 31.88
CA ARG A 75 -8.05 -0.32 31.11
C ARG A 75 -7.82 -1.63 30.37
N ALA A 76 -6.61 -1.87 29.88
CA ALA A 76 -6.23 -3.18 29.35
C ALA A 76 -6.42 -4.27 30.41
N VAL A 77 -5.97 -4.03 31.65
CA VAL A 77 -6.20 -4.92 32.80
C VAL A 77 -7.67 -5.10 33.13
N ARG A 78 -8.39 -3.98 33.30
CA ARG A 78 -9.80 -4.00 33.71
C ARG A 78 -10.67 -4.84 32.79
N HIS A 79 -10.39 -4.80 31.49
CA HIS A 79 -11.20 -5.42 30.45
C HIS A 79 -10.61 -6.71 29.88
N ASP A 80 -9.51 -7.19 30.46
CA ASP A 80 -8.79 -8.36 29.97
C ASP A 80 -8.48 -8.26 28.45
N ALA A 81 -8.10 -7.07 27.97
CA ALA A 81 -8.01 -6.77 26.54
C ALA A 81 -6.63 -6.24 26.15
N TYR A 82 -6.19 -6.57 24.94
CA TYR A 82 -5.07 -5.89 24.30
C TYR A 82 -5.51 -4.52 23.80
N VAL A 83 -4.73 -3.48 24.10
CA VAL A 83 -5.03 -2.10 23.67
C VAL A 83 -3.84 -1.52 22.92
N LYS A 84 -4.03 -1.21 21.64
CA LYS A 84 -3.05 -0.52 20.81
C LYS A 84 -3.36 0.98 20.77
N VAL A 85 -2.36 1.78 21.14
CA VAL A 85 -2.39 3.24 21.02
C VAL A 85 -1.21 3.72 20.20
N ASN A 86 -1.32 4.92 19.63
CA ASN A 86 -0.17 5.64 19.13
C ASN A 86 -0.13 7.03 19.77
N VAL A 87 1.03 7.40 20.32
CA VAL A 87 1.26 8.65 21.03
C VAL A 87 2.66 9.18 20.72
N THR A 88 2.84 10.49 20.91
CA THR A 88 4.18 11.08 20.95
C THR A 88 4.90 10.66 22.23
N VAL A 89 6.13 10.15 22.14
CA VAL A 89 6.93 9.64 23.29
C VAL A 89 8.26 10.36 23.38
N ALA A 90 8.61 10.80 24.59
CA ALA A 90 9.92 11.38 24.87
C ALA A 90 10.98 10.29 24.98
N ARG A 91 12.12 10.49 24.32
CA ARG A 91 13.25 9.55 24.28
C ARG A 91 14.50 10.15 24.92
N PRO A 92 15.48 9.31 25.32
CA PRO A 92 16.79 9.78 25.74
C PRO A 92 17.44 10.72 24.71
N GLY A 93 18.30 11.62 25.18
CA GLY A 93 19.00 12.58 24.30
C GLY A 93 18.11 13.69 23.73
N GLY A 94 16.90 13.89 24.26
CA GLY A 94 15.99 14.95 23.81
C GLY A 94 15.23 14.64 22.52
N ARG A 95 15.34 13.40 22.04
CA ARG A 95 14.56 12.87 20.90
C ARG A 95 13.08 12.71 21.27
N THR A 96 12.20 12.79 20.29
CA THR A 96 10.74 12.64 20.45
C THR A 96 10.17 11.86 19.26
N THR A 97 9.49 10.74 19.49
CA THR A 97 9.03 9.83 18.42
C THR A 97 7.52 9.68 18.43
N GLY A 98 6.87 9.65 17.27
CA GLY A 98 5.55 9.04 17.15
C GLY A 98 5.68 7.54 17.39
N THR A 99 4.91 6.97 18.32
CA THR A 99 5.17 5.61 18.81
C THR A 99 3.89 4.80 18.97
N ASN A 100 3.85 3.64 18.34
CA ASN A 100 2.85 2.60 18.56
C ASN A 100 3.19 1.81 19.82
N LEU A 101 2.21 1.63 20.71
CA LEU A 101 2.33 0.89 21.97
C LEU A 101 1.17 -0.11 22.07
N LEU A 102 1.48 -1.36 22.38
CA LEU A 102 0.48 -2.40 22.65
C LEU A 102 0.54 -2.82 24.12
N TYR A 103 -0.52 -2.53 24.86
CA TYR A 103 -0.68 -2.99 26.24
C TYR A 103 -1.40 -4.33 26.27
N ALA A 104 -0.88 -5.27 27.06
CA ALA A 104 -1.48 -6.58 27.28
C ALA A 104 -2.56 -6.56 28.38
N PRO A 105 -3.38 -7.61 28.47
CA PRO A 105 -4.37 -7.78 29.54
C PRO A 105 -3.82 -7.79 30.98
N ASP A 106 -2.52 -7.97 31.17
CA ASP A 106 -1.86 -7.86 32.48
C ASP A 106 -1.30 -6.45 32.77
N GLY A 107 -1.50 -5.51 31.84
CA GLY A 107 -1.03 -4.14 31.91
C GLY A 107 0.42 -3.95 31.45
N SER A 108 1.12 -5.02 31.08
CA SER A 108 2.47 -4.94 30.54
C SER A 108 2.49 -4.36 29.12
N LEU A 109 3.63 -3.77 28.73
CA LEU A 109 3.85 -3.32 27.36
C LEU A 109 4.32 -4.50 26.51
N ALA A 110 3.41 -5.11 25.76
CA ALA A 110 3.67 -6.29 24.93
C ALA A 110 4.48 -5.97 23.68
N ALA A 111 4.33 -4.77 23.12
CA ALA A 111 5.06 -4.33 21.94
C ALA A 111 5.18 -2.81 21.85
N GLN A 112 6.25 -2.36 21.20
CA GLN A 112 6.49 -0.96 20.89
C GLN A 112 7.13 -0.86 19.50
N ALA A 113 6.65 0.07 18.68
CA ALA A 113 7.27 0.42 17.40
C ALA A 113 7.25 1.94 17.19
N ASP A 114 8.41 2.54 16.98
CA ASP A 114 8.53 3.96 16.66
C ASP A 114 8.22 4.13 15.16
N LYS A 115 7.36 5.10 14.82
CA LYS A 115 6.92 5.38 13.45
C LYS A 115 8.15 5.67 12.57
N LEU A 116 8.30 4.90 11.51
CA LEU A 116 9.46 4.92 10.62
C LEU A 116 9.38 6.00 9.56
N VAL A 117 8.16 6.26 9.05
CA VAL A 117 7.91 7.22 7.97
C VAL A 117 7.11 8.39 8.51
N LEU A 118 7.68 9.59 8.48
CA LEU A 118 7.06 10.80 9.01
C LEU A 118 6.47 11.64 7.87
N MET A 119 5.33 12.30 8.14
CA MET A 119 4.65 13.14 7.16
C MET A 119 4.70 14.63 7.52
N GLY A 120 5.13 15.49 6.60
CA GLY A 120 4.97 16.93 6.75
C GLY A 120 5.65 17.50 8.00
N ALA A 121 4.88 18.18 8.83
CA ALA A 121 5.33 18.77 10.09
C ALA A 121 5.83 17.75 11.11
N GLU A 122 5.48 16.46 10.98
CA GLU A 122 6.10 15.41 11.80
C GLU A 122 7.61 15.35 11.57
N GLY A 123 8.06 15.43 10.31
CA GLY A 123 9.49 15.39 9.97
C GLY A 123 10.27 16.64 10.43
N ASP A 124 9.57 17.74 10.70
CA ASP A 124 10.17 18.98 11.23
C ASP A 124 10.39 18.92 12.76
N HIS A 125 9.62 18.08 13.47
CA HIS A 125 9.52 18.15 14.94
C HIS A 125 9.64 16.82 15.68
N LEU A 126 9.54 15.68 15.00
CA LEU A 126 9.70 14.35 15.54
C LEU A 126 10.90 13.66 14.91
N ASP A 127 11.47 12.73 15.67
CA ASP A 127 12.50 11.82 15.21
C ASP A 127 11.86 10.55 14.63
N PRO A 128 12.31 10.05 13.47
CA PRO A 128 11.84 8.78 12.95
C PRO A 128 12.35 7.62 13.79
N GLY A 129 11.60 6.52 13.77
CA GLY A 129 12.09 5.21 14.20
C GLY A 129 13.26 4.75 13.33
N THR A 130 14.13 3.91 13.91
CA THR A 130 15.37 3.47 13.23
C THR A 130 15.48 1.95 13.10
N ALA A 131 14.46 1.21 13.53
CA ALA A 131 14.49 -0.25 13.58
C ALA A 131 13.09 -0.81 13.29
N ALA A 132 13.05 -2.00 12.68
CA ALA A 132 11.80 -2.71 12.39
C ALA A 132 10.95 -2.86 13.66
N GLY A 133 9.63 -2.65 13.53
CA GLY A 133 8.69 -2.92 14.62
C GLY A 133 8.59 -4.43 14.91
N PRO A 134 8.34 -4.85 16.17
CA PRO A 134 8.20 -6.27 16.50
C PRO A 134 6.91 -6.86 15.91
N VAL A 135 6.91 -8.18 15.65
CA VAL A 135 5.70 -8.98 15.52
C VAL A 135 5.40 -9.60 16.88
N ALA A 136 4.35 -9.13 17.54
CA ALA A 136 4.02 -9.53 18.90
C ALA A 136 3.20 -10.82 18.91
N GLY A 137 3.76 -11.92 19.41
CA GLY A 137 3.03 -13.16 19.63
C GLY A 137 2.11 -13.05 20.85
N THR A 138 0.82 -13.33 20.66
CA THR A 138 -0.19 -13.30 21.73
C THR A 138 -1.09 -14.54 21.65
N PRO A 139 -1.86 -14.87 22.70
CA PRO A 139 -2.90 -15.90 22.63
C PRO A 139 -3.98 -15.62 21.57
N LEU A 140 -4.11 -14.36 21.12
CA LEU A 140 -5.08 -13.95 20.11
C LEU A 140 -4.51 -14.01 18.69
N GLY A 141 -3.19 -14.08 18.50
CA GLY A 141 -2.55 -13.99 17.20
C GLY A 141 -1.23 -13.25 17.22
N ARG A 142 -0.59 -13.18 16.04
CA ARG A 142 0.65 -12.45 15.84
C ARG A 142 0.35 -11.06 15.29
N PHE A 143 0.68 -10.02 16.05
CA PHE A 143 0.29 -8.64 15.75
C PHE A 143 1.46 -7.82 15.22
N GLY A 144 1.27 -7.15 14.08
CA GLY A 144 2.15 -6.13 13.55
C GLY A 144 1.58 -4.73 13.81
N LEU A 145 2.42 -3.76 14.17
CA LEU A 145 1.98 -2.40 14.52
C LEU A 145 2.55 -1.40 13.52
N TYR A 146 1.70 -0.54 12.99
CA TYR A 146 2.11 0.57 12.11
C TYR A 146 1.12 1.75 12.23
N SER A 147 1.41 2.85 11.56
CA SER A 147 0.61 4.07 11.69
C SER A 147 0.61 4.93 10.41
N CYS A 148 -0.60 5.27 9.96
CA CYS A 148 -0.90 6.28 8.95
C CYS A 148 -0.06 6.11 7.68
N LEU A 149 0.83 7.07 7.37
CA LEU A 149 1.65 7.09 6.15
C LEU A 149 2.47 5.80 5.91
N GLU A 150 2.82 5.06 6.97
CA GLU A 150 3.47 3.74 6.83
C GLU A 150 2.61 2.71 6.09
N GLY A 151 1.29 2.91 6.04
CA GLY A 151 0.33 2.10 5.27
C GLY A 151 0.03 2.61 3.87
N VAL A 152 0.45 3.83 3.53
CA VAL A 152 0.35 4.38 2.17
C VAL A 152 1.49 3.83 1.29
N ILE A 153 2.59 3.40 1.91
CA ILE A 153 3.64 2.63 1.25
C ILE A 153 3.60 1.16 1.68
N SER A 154 4.12 0.26 0.85
CA SER A 154 3.99 -1.18 1.06
C SER A 154 5.02 -1.76 2.04
N GLU A 155 6.20 -1.16 2.17
CA GLU A 155 7.36 -1.82 2.78
C GLU A 155 7.17 -2.20 4.25
N VAL A 156 6.56 -1.32 5.06
CA VAL A 156 6.38 -1.58 6.50
C VAL A 156 5.38 -2.72 6.72
N CYS A 157 4.24 -2.69 6.03
CA CYS A 157 3.23 -3.74 6.11
C CYS A 157 3.76 -5.06 5.56
N ARG A 158 4.47 -5.04 4.44
CA ARG A 158 5.08 -6.23 3.83
C ARG A 158 6.14 -6.85 4.74
N ASP A 159 7.01 -6.05 5.34
CA ASP A 159 8.03 -6.52 6.28
C ASP A 159 7.40 -7.21 7.51
N LEU A 160 6.36 -6.60 8.11
CA LEU A 160 5.62 -7.20 9.22
C LEU A 160 4.95 -8.54 8.82
N ALA A 161 4.34 -8.59 7.65
CA ALA A 161 3.67 -9.80 7.14
C ALA A 161 4.67 -10.92 6.83
N VAL A 162 5.81 -10.60 6.21
CA VAL A 162 6.88 -11.58 5.90
C VAL A 162 7.48 -12.17 7.18
N ARG A 163 7.53 -11.38 8.26
CA ARG A 163 7.91 -11.86 9.61
C ARG A 163 6.78 -12.58 10.35
N GLY A 164 5.67 -12.83 9.69
CA GLY A 164 4.60 -13.69 10.16
C GLY A 164 3.45 -12.99 10.87
N ALA A 165 3.28 -11.67 10.77
CA ALA A 165 2.09 -11.00 11.31
C ALA A 165 0.80 -11.57 10.70
N GLN A 166 -0.21 -11.83 11.53
CA GLN A 166 -1.55 -12.28 11.14
C GLN A 166 -2.57 -11.13 11.14
N VAL A 167 -2.35 -10.14 12.01
CA VAL A 167 -3.19 -8.95 12.15
C VAL A 167 -2.31 -7.71 12.21
N LEU A 168 -2.52 -6.75 11.31
CA LEU A 168 -1.86 -5.47 11.32
C LEU A 168 -2.75 -4.42 12.01
N LEU A 169 -2.15 -3.63 12.91
CA LEU A 169 -2.85 -2.66 13.76
C LEU A 169 -2.48 -1.23 13.35
N ASN A 170 -3.37 -0.58 12.61
CA ASN A 170 -3.14 0.76 12.06
C ASN A 170 -3.79 1.84 12.94
N SER A 171 -3.00 2.82 13.37
CA SER A 171 -3.52 4.06 13.95
C SER A 171 -3.34 5.18 12.95
N LEU A 172 -4.40 5.92 12.63
CA LEU A 172 -4.38 6.97 11.63
C LEU A 172 -4.72 8.34 12.22
N ASN A 173 -4.11 9.37 11.63
CA ASN A 173 -4.45 10.79 11.74
C ASN A 173 -4.54 11.35 10.32
N SER A 174 -5.62 11.00 9.61
CA SER A 174 -5.75 11.34 8.18
C SER A 174 -7.14 11.86 7.84
N PHE A 175 -7.18 12.93 7.03
CA PHE A 175 -8.38 13.46 6.39
C PHE A 175 -8.64 12.83 5.02
N ALA A 176 -7.72 11.99 4.55
CA ALA A 176 -7.77 11.41 3.22
C ALA A 176 -8.77 10.24 3.16
N VAL A 177 -9.69 10.26 2.19
CA VAL A 177 -10.71 9.21 2.02
C VAL A 177 -10.19 7.99 1.28
N ASP A 178 -9.04 8.10 0.61
CA ASP A 178 -8.32 6.98 0.00
C ASP A 178 -7.64 6.06 1.04
N GLU A 179 -7.52 6.47 2.31
CA GLU A 179 -7.14 5.56 3.40
C GLU A 179 -8.10 4.38 3.49
N ALA A 180 -9.39 4.68 3.66
CA ALA A 180 -10.40 3.66 3.87
C ALA A 180 -10.80 2.93 2.58
N SER A 181 -10.74 3.64 1.45
CA SER A 181 -11.17 3.07 0.15
C SER A 181 -10.07 2.37 -0.64
N LEU A 182 -8.79 2.56 -0.30
CA LEU A 182 -7.67 1.99 -1.05
C LEU A 182 -6.54 1.45 -0.16
N HIS A 183 -5.88 2.32 0.62
CA HIS A 183 -4.64 1.98 1.32
C HIS A 183 -4.85 0.90 2.39
N ILE A 184 -5.87 1.00 3.22
CA ILE A 184 -6.10 0.00 4.28
C ILE A 184 -6.52 -1.36 3.67
N PRO A 185 -7.48 -1.44 2.72
CA PRO A 185 -7.89 -2.72 2.16
C PRO A 185 -6.79 -3.45 1.38
N VAL A 186 -5.99 -2.73 0.58
CA VAL A 186 -4.92 -3.35 -0.21
C VAL A 186 -3.83 -3.96 0.67
N ARG A 187 -3.48 -3.34 1.82
CA ARG A 187 -2.52 -3.94 2.77
C ARG A 187 -3.00 -5.25 3.35
N ALA A 188 -4.31 -5.43 3.51
CA ALA A 188 -4.88 -6.70 3.95
C ALA A 188 -4.73 -7.77 2.85
N ALA A 189 -5.20 -7.45 1.64
CA ALA A 189 -5.24 -8.36 0.49
C ALA A 189 -3.84 -8.80 0.02
N GLU A 190 -2.94 -7.84 -0.24
CA GLU A 190 -1.62 -8.10 -0.81
C GLU A 190 -0.74 -8.96 0.13
N ASN A 191 -0.99 -8.85 1.43
CA ASN A 191 -0.23 -9.55 2.47
C ASN A 191 -0.99 -10.79 2.99
N ARG A 192 -2.25 -10.98 2.62
CA ARG A 192 -3.16 -11.98 3.18
C ARG A 192 -3.19 -11.97 4.69
N VAL A 193 -3.49 -10.82 5.27
CA VAL A 193 -3.56 -10.61 6.73
C VAL A 193 -4.80 -9.81 7.08
N TRP A 194 -5.24 -9.90 8.33
CA TRP A 194 -6.26 -9.00 8.84
C TRP A 194 -5.67 -7.60 9.08
N VAL A 195 -6.49 -6.57 8.91
CA VAL A 195 -6.13 -5.19 9.31
C VAL A 195 -7.21 -4.62 10.22
N VAL A 196 -6.81 -4.04 11.35
CA VAL A 196 -7.68 -3.27 12.26
C VAL A 196 -7.17 -1.84 12.28
N ALA A 197 -7.94 -0.93 11.68
CA ALA A 197 -7.52 0.43 11.38
C ALA A 197 -8.42 1.48 12.04
N ALA A 198 -7.84 2.29 12.92
CA ALA A 198 -8.54 3.32 13.68
C ALA A 198 -8.10 4.72 13.24
N ASN A 199 -9.02 5.51 12.69
CA ASN A 199 -8.77 6.88 12.24
C ASN A 199 -9.50 7.90 13.11
N LYS A 200 -9.04 9.15 13.06
CA LYS A 200 -9.70 10.27 13.72
C LYS A 200 -10.93 10.73 12.94
N VAL A 201 -11.81 11.40 13.67
CA VAL A 201 -12.86 12.28 13.12
C VAL A 201 -12.66 13.69 13.64
N GLY A 202 -13.41 14.65 13.08
CA GLY A 202 -13.38 16.05 13.50
C GLY A 202 -12.09 16.76 13.07
N PRO A 203 -11.88 18.02 13.52
CA PRO A 203 -10.76 18.84 13.05
C PRO A 203 -9.39 18.22 13.35
N LEU A 204 -8.54 18.07 12.32
CA LEU A 204 -7.13 17.68 12.48
C LEU A 204 -6.18 18.88 12.63
N LEU A 205 -6.74 20.08 12.52
CA LEU A 205 -6.07 21.37 12.62
C LEU A 205 -6.68 22.17 13.78
N PRO A 206 -5.93 23.13 14.35
CA PRO A 206 -6.51 24.09 15.28
C PRO A 206 -7.70 24.81 14.64
N ALA A 207 -8.86 24.80 15.29
CA ALA A 207 -10.10 25.31 14.73
C ALA A 207 -10.00 26.78 14.30
N GLU A 208 -9.21 27.57 15.03
CA GLU A 208 -8.96 28.98 14.73
C GLU A 208 -8.09 29.21 13.48
N LEU A 209 -7.30 28.22 13.05
CA LEU A 209 -6.44 28.30 11.86
C LEU A 209 -7.09 27.71 10.61
N LEU A 210 -8.13 26.88 10.80
CA LEU A 210 -8.79 26.15 9.72
C LEU A 210 -9.27 27.04 8.57
N PRO A 211 -9.90 28.22 8.78
CA PRO A 211 -10.33 29.08 7.68
C PRO A 211 -9.18 29.58 6.82
N ALA A 212 -8.09 30.04 7.45
CA ALA A 212 -6.93 30.58 6.74
C ALA A 212 -6.17 29.49 5.97
N ILE A 213 -6.04 28.30 6.55
CA ILE A 213 -5.42 27.14 5.89
C ILE A 213 -6.28 26.70 4.70
N SER A 214 -7.59 26.55 4.91
CA SER A 214 -8.54 26.19 3.85
C SER A 214 -8.45 27.14 2.65
N GLU A 215 -8.45 28.45 2.90
CA GLU A 215 -8.28 29.48 1.86
C GLU A 215 -6.93 29.35 1.13
N GLY A 216 -5.83 29.18 1.88
CA GLY A 216 -4.50 29.06 1.30
C GLY A 216 -4.29 27.80 0.44
N LEU A 217 -4.97 26.70 0.80
CA LEU A 217 -4.92 25.44 0.06
C LEU A 217 -5.92 25.41 -1.11
N GLY A 218 -6.97 26.22 -1.09
CA GLY A 218 -8.09 26.08 -2.02
C GLY A 218 -8.94 24.83 -1.74
N VAL A 219 -8.91 24.33 -0.51
CA VAL A 219 -9.58 23.10 -0.08
C VAL A 219 -10.67 23.44 0.93
N PRO A 220 -11.94 23.02 0.75
CA PRO A 220 -12.99 23.29 1.71
C PRO A 220 -12.68 22.73 3.11
N PRO A 221 -13.04 23.43 4.20
CA PRO A 221 -12.62 23.09 5.56
C PRO A 221 -13.09 21.70 6.03
N GLU A 222 -14.26 21.25 5.56
CA GLU A 222 -14.81 19.93 5.88
C GLU A 222 -13.93 18.77 5.38
N TRP A 223 -13.08 19.01 4.37
CA TRP A 223 -12.12 18.03 3.86
C TRP A 223 -10.79 18.00 4.62
N LEU A 224 -10.62 18.87 5.61
CA LEU A 224 -9.45 18.90 6.49
C LEU A 224 -9.77 18.30 7.87
N HIS A 225 -10.94 17.69 8.02
CA HIS A 225 -11.33 16.89 9.16
C HIS A 225 -10.92 15.44 8.97
N GLY A 226 -10.68 14.73 10.06
CA GLY A 226 -10.37 13.29 10.03
C GLY A 226 -11.47 12.56 9.28
N ALA A 227 -11.06 11.69 8.35
CA ALA A 227 -11.98 11.03 7.43
C ALA A 227 -12.87 9.98 8.10
N GLY A 228 -12.65 9.69 9.39
CA GLY A 228 -13.35 8.63 10.09
C GLY A 228 -13.15 7.30 9.39
N GLU A 229 -14.24 6.58 9.15
CA GLU A 229 -14.24 5.33 8.38
C GLU A 229 -13.25 4.29 8.91
N SER A 230 -13.06 4.26 10.25
CA SER A 230 -12.30 3.21 10.91
C SER A 230 -12.85 1.85 10.51
N GLN A 231 -11.99 0.88 10.24
CA GLN A 231 -12.44 -0.36 9.62
C GLN A 231 -11.63 -1.59 10.03
N ILE A 232 -12.27 -2.73 9.85
CA ILE A 232 -11.70 -4.06 10.02
C ILE A 232 -11.78 -4.76 8.65
N VAL A 233 -10.63 -5.23 8.15
CA VAL A 233 -10.50 -5.78 6.81
C VAL A 233 -9.96 -7.21 6.87
N ALA A 234 -10.59 -8.10 6.09
CA ALA A 234 -10.22 -9.49 5.94
C ALA A 234 -9.01 -9.71 5.02
N PRO A 235 -8.34 -10.88 5.07
CA PRO A 235 -7.17 -11.21 4.25
C PRO A 235 -7.35 -11.14 2.74
N ASP A 236 -8.58 -11.11 2.23
CA ASP A 236 -8.93 -10.97 0.81
C ASP A 236 -9.16 -9.50 0.39
N GLY A 237 -9.05 -8.55 1.33
CA GLY A 237 -9.36 -7.13 1.13
C GLY A 237 -10.80 -6.74 1.45
N THR A 238 -11.66 -7.69 1.84
CA THR A 238 -13.05 -7.41 2.19
C THR A 238 -13.15 -6.59 3.47
N VAL A 239 -13.78 -5.42 3.40
CA VAL A 239 -14.11 -4.61 4.59
C VAL A 239 -15.29 -5.24 5.32
N VAL A 240 -15.04 -5.92 6.45
CA VAL A 240 -16.07 -6.65 7.21
C VAL A 240 -16.82 -5.78 8.21
N ALA A 241 -16.24 -4.65 8.60
CA ALA A 241 -16.89 -3.64 9.42
C ALA A 241 -16.26 -2.27 9.17
N LYS A 242 -17.08 -1.22 9.09
CA LYS A 242 -16.65 0.15 8.78
C LYS A 242 -17.45 1.17 9.60
N GLY A 243 -16.74 2.17 10.13
CA GLY A 243 -17.31 3.28 10.87
C GLY A 243 -17.86 4.37 9.96
N PRO A 244 -18.63 5.33 10.51
CA PRO A 244 -19.11 6.47 9.75
C PRO A 244 -17.95 7.41 9.37
N LYS A 245 -18.18 8.26 8.35
CA LYS A 245 -17.24 9.33 7.97
C LYS A 245 -17.03 10.36 9.10
N GLU A 246 -18.08 10.61 9.89
CA GLU A 246 -18.08 11.61 10.94
C GLU A 246 -18.60 11.02 12.26
N GLY A 247 -18.19 11.62 13.38
CA GLY A 247 -18.65 11.26 14.72
C GLY A 247 -17.90 10.09 15.36
N GLU A 248 -17.98 10.03 16.69
CA GLU A 248 -17.34 8.96 17.47
C GLU A 248 -18.02 7.62 17.21
N ALA A 249 -17.23 6.57 16.98
CA ALA A 249 -17.74 5.23 16.77
C ALA A 249 -16.79 4.15 17.30
N VAL A 250 -17.36 3.00 17.62
CA VAL A 250 -16.66 1.76 17.95
C VAL A 250 -17.09 0.74 16.90
N VAL A 251 -16.13 0.30 16.09
CA VAL A 251 -16.36 -0.61 14.96
C VAL A 251 -15.84 -1.96 15.37
N VAL A 252 -16.72 -2.95 15.47
CA VAL A 252 -16.37 -4.30 15.96
C VAL A 252 -16.66 -5.38 14.94
N ALA A 253 -15.80 -6.40 14.91
CA ALA A 253 -16.02 -7.62 14.15
C ALA A 253 -15.39 -8.81 14.86
N GLU A 254 -15.89 -10.01 14.57
CA GLU A 254 -15.20 -11.25 14.87
C GLU A 254 -14.29 -11.60 13.69
N ILE A 255 -13.02 -11.91 13.96
CA ILE A 255 -12.02 -12.30 12.97
C ILE A 255 -11.45 -13.68 13.29
N ASP A 256 -10.87 -14.33 12.28
CA ASP A 256 -10.07 -15.55 12.45
C ASP A 256 -8.62 -15.30 12.03
N PRO A 257 -7.71 -14.96 12.98
CA PRO A 257 -6.32 -14.68 12.65
C PRO A 257 -5.58 -15.87 12.01
N ASP A 258 -6.05 -17.11 12.22
CA ASP A 258 -5.44 -18.29 11.58
C ASP A 258 -5.64 -18.27 10.05
N ALA A 259 -6.67 -17.60 9.54
CA ALA A 259 -6.91 -17.45 8.10
C ALA A 259 -5.79 -16.68 7.39
N ALA A 260 -5.02 -15.87 8.12
CA ALA A 260 -3.88 -15.13 7.57
C ALA A 260 -2.67 -16.03 7.27
N ASP A 261 -2.65 -17.27 7.76
CA ASP A 261 -1.54 -18.21 7.49
C ASP A 261 -1.70 -18.91 6.12
N ASP A 262 -2.87 -18.79 5.48
CA ASP A 262 -3.09 -19.24 4.11
C ASP A 262 -2.69 -18.14 3.10
N LYS A 263 -1.57 -18.38 2.42
CA LYS A 263 -1.01 -17.48 1.40
C LYS A 263 -1.34 -17.93 -0.03
N VAL A 264 -2.20 -18.93 -0.21
CA VAL A 264 -2.40 -19.63 -1.48
C VAL A 264 -3.53 -19.01 -2.31
N ARG A 265 -3.20 -18.57 -3.52
CA ARG A 265 -4.17 -18.09 -4.52
C ARG A 265 -5.06 -19.21 -5.08
N PRO A 266 -6.18 -18.89 -5.75
CA PRO A 266 -7.06 -19.89 -6.37
C PRO A 266 -6.36 -20.85 -7.36
N ASP A 267 -5.26 -20.43 -7.97
CA ASP A 267 -4.44 -21.26 -8.87
C ASP A 267 -3.45 -22.20 -8.15
N GLY A 268 -3.35 -22.12 -6.82
CA GLY A 268 -2.39 -22.87 -6.01
C GLY A 268 -1.05 -22.15 -5.76
N THR A 269 -0.88 -20.91 -6.24
CA THR A 269 0.34 -20.14 -6.00
C THR A 269 0.36 -19.58 -4.59
N ASP A 270 1.32 -19.99 -3.77
CA ASP A 270 1.64 -19.33 -2.50
C ASP A 270 2.42 -18.03 -2.77
N VAL A 271 1.76 -16.89 -2.59
CA VAL A 271 2.33 -15.56 -2.93
C VAL A 271 3.46 -15.13 -2.00
N PHE A 272 3.67 -15.77 -0.85
CA PHE A 272 4.80 -15.49 0.02
C PHE A 272 5.98 -16.40 -0.32
N ALA A 273 5.72 -17.68 -0.60
CA ALA A 273 6.75 -18.63 -1.03
C ALA A 273 7.30 -18.30 -2.41
N ALA A 274 6.48 -17.72 -3.31
CA ALA A 274 6.87 -17.33 -4.65
C ALA A 274 7.61 -15.98 -4.74
N ARG A 275 7.74 -15.25 -3.62
CA ARG A 275 8.60 -14.05 -3.54
C ARG A 275 10.03 -14.38 -3.95
N ARG A 276 10.74 -13.39 -4.47
CA ARG A 276 12.14 -13.49 -4.88
C ARG A 276 13.01 -12.45 -4.16
N PRO A 277 13.32 -12.65 -2.86
CA PRO A 277 14.06 -11.66 -2.05
C PRO A 277 15.40 -11.20 -2.64
N SER A 278 16.07 -12.04 -3.43
CA SER A 278 17.29 -11.70 -4.15
C SER A 278 17.13 -10.54 -5.14
N LEU A 279 15.92 -10.30 -5.67
CA LEU A 279 15.62 -9.22 -6.62
C LEU A 279 15.37 -7.88 -5.91
N TYR A 280 15.01 -7.90 -4.64
CA TYR A 280 14.50 -6.72 -3.93
C TYR A 280 15.61 -5.88 -3.28
N GLY A 281 16.88 -6.20 -3.56
CA GLY A 281 18.04 -5.54 -2.95
C GLY A 281 18.06 -4.02 -3.08
N ALA A 282 17.49 -3.45 -4.15
CA ALA A 282 17.41 -2.00 -4.33
C ALA A 282 16.48 -1.31 -3.32
N ILE A 283 15.45 -2.00 -2.82
CA ILE A 283 14.47 -1.46 -1.86
C ILE A 283 15.16 -1.16 -0.51
N VAL A 284 16.12 -1.98 -0.09
CA VAL A 284 16.83 -1.84 1.19
C VAL A 284 18.17 -1.11 1.06
N ARG A 285 18.46 -0.50 -0.09
CA ARG A 285 19.62 0.39 -0.27
C ARG A 285 19.27 1.83 0.10
N PRO A 286 20.28 2.65 0.47
CA PRO A 286 20.10 4.09 0.59
C PRO A 286 19.36 4.66 -0.63
N PRO A 287 18.28 5.43 -0.44
CA PRO A 287 17.57 6.12 -1.50
C PRO A 287 18.50 7.01 -2.30
N CYS A 288 18.35 6.97 -3.61
CA CYS A 288 18.96 7.92 -4.53
C CYS A 288 17.85 8.79 -5.12
N ALA A 289 18.13 10.08 -5.27
CA ALA A 289 17.23 10.97 -5.97
C ALA A 289 17.00 10.47 -7.39
N ARG A 290 15.79 10.63 -7.91
CA ARG A 290 15.50 10.42 -9.33
C ARG A 290 16.51 11.15 -10.21
N THR A 291 17.05 10.46 -11.20
CA THR A 291 18.05 11.02 -12.14
C THR A 291 17.51 11.16 -13.55
N ALA A 292 16.51 10.36 -13.93
CA ALA A 292 15.90 10.46 -15.25
C ALA A 292 15.08 11.75 -15.40
N PRO A 293 15.10 12.37 -16.60
CA PRO A 293 14.24 13.52 -16.90
C PRO A 293 12.75 13.14 -16.83
N ALA A 294 11.90 14.15 -16.81
CA ALA A 294 10.46 13.95 -16.96
C ALA A 294 10.14 13.39 -18.35
N GLY A 295 9.21 12.43 -18.40
CA GLY A 295 8.61 11.98 -19.65
C GLY A 295 7.72 13.05 -20.30
N ALA A 296 6.95 12.64 -21.31
CA ALA A 296 6.01 13.50 -22.01
C ALA A 296 4.88 14.00 -21.10
N ALA A 297 4.36 15.19 -21.37
CA ALA A 297 3.24 15.76 -20.62
C ALA A 297 1.94 14.95 -20.78
N LYS A 298 1.76 14.32 -21.95
CA LYS A 298 0.64 13.47 -22.29
C LYS A 298 1.14 12.31 -23.15
N LEU A 299 0.56 11.14 -22.93
CA LEU A 299 0.71 9.96 -23.77
C LEU A 299 -0.67 9.35 -23.98
N SER A 300 -1.03 9.08 -25.22
CA SER A 300 -2.26 8.34 -25.54
C SER A 300 -1.99 6.84 -25.38
N ALA A 301 -2.64 6.21 -24.41
CA ALA A 301 -2.50 4.80 -24.11
C ALA A 301 -3.81 4.05 -24.38
N ALA A 302 -3.70 2.78 -24.76
CA ALA A 302 -4.83 1.91 -24.99
C ALA A 302 -4.69 0.58 -24.27
N VAL A 303 -5.83 0.11 -23.77
CA VAL A 303 -6.04 -1.27 -23.34
C VAL A 303 -6.87 -1.96 -24.42
N VAL A 304 -6.37 -3.08 -24.91
CA VAL A 304 -7.08 -3.97 -25.84
C VAL A 304 -7.27 -5.30 -25.13
N ARG A 305 -8.51 -5.82 -25.04
CA ARG A 305 -8.83 -7.02 -24.24
C ARG A 305 -9.06 -8.28 -25.05
N GLY A 306 -9.11 -8.17 -26.38
CA GLY A 306 -9.62 -9.23 -27.25
C GLY A 306 -11.15 -9.39 -27.11
N GLY A 307 -11.78 -10.03 -28.08
CA GLY A 307 -13.20 -10.37 -28.07
C GLY A 307 -13.47 -11.50 -29.06
N ASP A 308 -14.54 -12.25 -28.85
CA ASP A 308 -14.82 -13.50 -29.61
C ASP A 308 -15.05 -13.27 -31.12
N ASP A 309 -15.36 -12.04 -31.54
CA ASP A 309 -15.82 -11.73 -32.90
C ASP A 309 -14.82 -10.95 -33.78
N GLU A 310 -13.75 -10.37 -33.22
CA GLU A 310 -12.82 -9.50 -33.97
C GLU A 310 -11.35 -9.90 -33.80
N PRO A 311 -10.57 -10.06 -34.89
CA PRO A 311 -9.15 -10.38 -34.80
C PRO A 311 -8.37 -9.32 -34.03
N LEU A 312 -7.44 -9.75 -33.17
CA LEU A 312 -6.61 -8.87 -32.35
C LEU A 312 -5.85 -7.81 -33.17
N SER A 313 -5.42 -8.15 -34.39
CA SER A 313 -4.78 -7.21 -35.31
C SER A 313 -5.69 -6.07 -35.76
N ALA A 314 -7.00 -6.32 -35.90
CA ALA A 314 -7.98 -5.27 -36.21
C ALA A 314 -8.22 -4.37 -35.00
N LEU A 315 -8.32 -4.94 -33.80
CA LEU A 315 -8.44 -4.18 -32.55
C LEU A 315 -7.20 -3.29 -32.27
N ILE A 316 -5.99 -3.79 -32.55
CA ILE A 316 -4.76 -3.01 -32.47
C ILE A 316 -4.80 -1.83 -33.46
N ARG A 317 -5.20 -2.07 -34.72
CA ARG A 317 -5.35 -0.99 -35.70
C ARG A 317 -6.40 0.03 -35.28
N GLN A 318 -7.52 -0.41 -34.71
CA GLN A 318 -8.52 0.49 -34.15
C GLN A 318 -7.94 1.39 -33.04
N ALA A 319 -7.07 0.86 -32.18
CA ALA A 319 -6.38 1.67 -31.18
C ALA A 319 -5.42 2.68 -31.82
N VAL A 320 -4.66 2.27 -32.84
CA VAL A 320 -3.78 3.15 -33.64
C VAL A 320 -4.57 4.27 -34.32
N ASP A 321 -5.70 3.94 -34.97
CA ASP A 321 -6.57 4.91 -35.65
C ASP A 321 -7.19 5.92 -34.67
N ARG A 322 -7.36 5.51 -33.40
CA ARG A 322 -7.77 6.37 -32.29
C ARG A 322 -6.61 7.13 -31.65
N GLY A 323 -5.41 7.04 -32.22
CA GLY A 323 -4.22 7.79 -31.84
C GLY A 323 -3.48 7.21 -30.63
N ALA A 324 -3.63 5.93 -30.31
CA ALA A 324 -2.86 5.30 -29.24
C ALA A 324 -1.38 5.16 -29.63
N GLU A 325 -0.49 5.58 -28.75
CA GLU A 325 0.98 5.46 -28.88
C GLU A 325 1.53 4.31 -28.03
N LEU A 326 0.84 3.93 -26.95
CA LEU A 326 1.08 2.72 -26.18
C LEU A 326 -0.17 1.86 -26.20
N ILE A 327 -0.07 0.59 -26.56
CA ILE A 327 -1.17 -0.37 -26.62
C ILE A 327 -0.79 -1.58 -25.78
N VAL A 328 -1.57 -1.92 -24.76
CA VAL A 328 -1.33 -3.10 -23.91
C VAL A 328 -2.41 -4.15 -24.14
N LEU A 329 -1.97 -5.36 -24.46
CA LEU A 329 -2.81 -6.54 -24.68
C LEU A 329 -2.79 -7.43 -23.43
N PRO A 330 -3.71 -8.41 -23.29
CA PRO A 330 -3.66 -9.37 -22.21
C PRO A 330 -2.35 -10.16 -22.22
N GLU A 331 -2.00 -10.78 -21.10
CA GLU A 331 -0.90 -11.75 -21.14
C GLU A 331 -1.23 -12.90 -22.10
N LEU A 332 -0.22 -13.38 -22.83
CA LEU A 332 -0.35 -14.49 -23.77
C LEU A 332 -1.54 -14.31 -24.73
N ALA A 333 -1.79 -13.08 -25.21
CA ALA A 333 -2.97 -12.72 -25.99
C ALA A 333 -3.18 -13.57 -27.27
N PHE A 334 -2.11 -14.18 -27.78
CA PHE A 334 -2.14 -15.06 -28.96
C PHE A 334 -2.20 -16.55 -28.60
N GLY A 335 -2.28 -16.88 -27.32
CA GLY A 335 -2.20 -18.23 -26.75
C GLY A 335 -0.79 -18.62 -26.30
N PRO A 336 -0.67 -19.51 -25.28
CA PRO A 336 0.63 -19.93 -24.72
C PRO A 336 1.50 -20.75 -25.69
N ASP A 337 0.90 -21.35 -26.72
CA ASP A 337 1.57 -22.18 -27.72
C ASP A 337 1.77 -21.46 -29.06
N ALA A 338 1.44 -20.16 -29.13
CA ALA A 338 1.71 -19.38 -30.33
C ALA A 338 3.21 -19.25 -30.56
N ASP A 339 3.62 -19.41 -31.82
CA ASP A 339 5.00 -19.14 -32.24
C ASP A 339 5.36 -17.67 -31.98
N ALA A 340 6.37 -17.44 -31.14
CA ALA A 340 6.73 -16.11 -30.67
C ALA A 340 7.19 -15.20 -31.82
N GLU A 341 7.98 -15.70 -32.77
CA GLU A 341 8.46 -14.91 -33.91
C GLU A 341 7.30 -14.47 -34.81
N ARG A 342 6.35 -15.36 -35.08
CA ARG A 342 5.10 -15.04 -35.78
C ARG A 342 4.32 -13.95 -35.05
N VAL A 343 4.15 -14.07 -33.74
CA VAL A 343 3.45 -13.05 -32.93
C VAL A 343 4.13 -11.69 -33.07
N MET A 344 5.47 -11.60 -32.94
CA MET A 344 6.17 -10.32 -33.11
C MET A 344 6.00 -9.74 -34.51
N SER A 345 6.04 -10.58 -35.55
CA SER A 345 5.83 -10.14 -36.92
C SER A 345 4.40 -9.62 -37.14
N GLU A 346 3.39 -10.29 -36.58
CA GLU A 346 1.99 -9.86 -36.66
C GLU A 346 1.75 -8.54 -35.93
N LEU A 347 2.36 -8.36 -34.74
CA LEU A 347 2.28 -7.11 -33.98
C LEU A 347 2.94 -5.95 -34.71
N ALA A 348 4.16 -6.13 -35.24
CA ALA A 348 4.87 -5.11 -36.01
C ALA A 348 4.08 -4.68 -37.26
N GLU A 349 3.45 -5.65 -37.95
CA GLU A 349 2.57 -5.37 -39.09
C GLU A 349 1.31 -4.59 -38.67
N ALA A 350 0.70 -4.95 -37.53
CA ALA A 350 -0.53 -4.31 -37.06
C ALA A 350 -0.34 -2.82 -36.73
N VAL A 351 0.88 -2.39 -36.38
CA VAL A 351 1.20 -0.97 -36.11
C VAL A 351 2.02 -0.30 -37.21
N ARG A 352 2.20 -0.96 -38.36
CA ARG A 352 2.98 -0.41 -39.48
C ARG A 352 2.45 0.97 -39.90
N GLY A 353 3.36 1.92 -40.10
CA GLY A 353 3.01 3.29 -40.49
C GLY A 353 2.58 4.20 -39.33
N SER A 354 2.62 3.70 -38.09
CA SER A 354 2.37 4.47 -36.87
C SER A 354 3.61 4.56 -35.98
N ARG A 355 3.51 5.33 -34.89
CA ARG A 355 4.51 5.35 -33.81
C ARG A 355 4.12 4.47 -32.62
N ALA A 356 3.08 3.66 -32.76
CA ALA A 356 2.53 2.90 -31.66
C ALA A 356 3.49 1.78 -31.22
N LEU A 357 3.56 1.59 -29.91
CA LEU A 357 4.23 0.48 -29.24
C LEU A 357 3.16 -0.48 -28.70
N VAL A 358 3.24 -1.75 -29.06
CA VAL A 358 2.35 -2.79 -28.51
C VAL A 358 3.09 -3.63 -27.47
N VAL A 359 2.46 -3.84 -26.32
CA VAL A 359 2.98 -4.67 -25.23
C VAL A 359 2.05 -5.83 -24.97
N THR A 360 2.60 -7.04 -24.91
CA THR A 360 1.92 -8.30 -24.54
C THR A 360 2.96 -9.24 -23.91
N SER A 361 2.60 -10.48 -23.64
CA SER A 361 3.57 -11.55 -23.38
C SER A 361 3.42 -12.74 -24.32
N VAL A 362 4.49 -13.54 -24.41
CA VAL A 362 4.60 -14.78 -25.20
C VAL A 362 5.40 -15.83 -24.42
N ARG A 363 5.38 -17.06 -24.92
CA ARG A 363 6.30 -18.11 -24.49
C ARG A 363 7.52 -18.15 -25.42
N GLU A 364 8.71 -17.93 -24.87
CA GLU A 364 9.99 -18.13 -25.58
C GLU A 364 10.72 -19.32 -24.93
N GLY A 365 10.63 -20.50 -25.56
CA GLY A 365 11.18 -21.74 -25.02
C GLY A 365 10.58 -22.15 -23.66
N HIS A 366 11.36 -21.96 -22.59
CA HIS A 366 10.99 -22.22 -21.20
C HIS A 366 10.76 -20.94 -20.38
N ALA A 367 10.63 -19.79 -21.02
CA ALA A 367 10.38 -18.51 -20.36
C ALA A 367 9.01 -17.96 -20.74
N HIS A 368 8.35 -17.30 -19.79
CA HIS A 368 7.24 -16.38 -20.05
C HIS A 368 7.84 -14.97 -20.19
N VAL A 369 7.66 -14.34 -21.35
CA VAL A 369 8.37 -13.11 -21.71
C VAL A 369 7.38 -12.05 -22.13
N GLY A 370 7.35 -10.93 -21.41
CA GLY A 370 6.72 -9.69 -21.85
C GLY A 370 7.55 -9.06 -22.95
N VAL A 371 6.89 -8.59 -24.01
CA VAL A 371 7.51 -8.06 -25.22
C VAL A 371 6.92 -6.70 -25.55
N ALA A 372 7.75 -5.79 -26.04
CA ALA A 372 7.36 -4.49 -26.54
C ALA A 372 7.77 -4.37 -28.01
N VAL A 373 6.79 -4.14 -28.90
CA VAL A 373 6.96 -4.24 -30.36
C VAL A 373 6.49 -2.96 -31.05
N THR A 374 7.33 -2.38 -31.90
CA THR A 374 7.00 -1.29 -32.81
C THR A 374 6.91 -1.79 -34.24
N ALA A 375 6.61 -0.90 -35.19
CA ALA A 375 6.63 -1.22 -36.62
C ALA A 375 8.02 -1.70 -37.12
N ASP A 376 9.10 -1.36 -36.40
CA ASP A 376 10.47 -1.76 -36.74
C ASP A 376 10.89 -3.07 -36.07
N GLY A 377 10.02 -3.68 -35.26
CA GLY A 377 10.23 -4.95 -34.56
C GLY A 377 10.28 -4.81 -33.04
N VAL A 378 10.91 -5.78 -32.38
CA VAL A 378 10.95 -5.84 -30.91
C VAL A 378 11.95 -4.84 -30.36
N VAL A 379 11.49 -3.94 -29.49
CA VAL A 379 12.31 -2.91 -28.83
C VAL A 379 12.56 -3.20 -27.35
N GLY A 380 11.87 -4.18 -26.77
CA GLY A 380 12.07 -4.57 -25.38
C GLY A 380 11.54 -5.96 -25.04
N ARG A 381 12.16 -6.60 -24.04
CA ARG A 381 11.76 -7.88 -23.46
C ARG A 381 11.90 -7.83 -21.94
N GLN A 382 10.99 -8.48 -21.22
CA GLN A 382 11.06 -8.71 -19.79
C GLN A 382 10.70 -10.16 -19.51
N LEU A 383 11.59 -10.93 -18.89
CA LEU A 383 11.24 -12.26 -18.40
C LEU A 383 10.39 -12.11 -17.13
N GLN A 384 9.39 -12.97 -16.97
CA GLN A 384 8.65 -13.09 -15.71
C GLN A 384 9.61 -13.33 -14.54
N LEU A 385 9.45 -12.60 -13.44
CA LEU A 385 10.35 -12.61 -12.29
C LEU A 385 9.97 -13.65 -11.25
N HIS A 386 8.67 -13.80 -10.99
CA HIS A 386 8.13 -14.65 -9.93
C HIS A 386 7.55 -15.94 -10.50
N ASP A 387 7.66 -17.01 -9.73
CA ASP A 387 7.05 -18.28 -10.11
C ASP A 387 5.51 -18.20 -10.04
N SER A 388 4.85 -18.94 -10.93
CA SER A 388 3.38 -18.98 -11.04
C SER A 388 2.93 -20.40 -11.32
N THR A 389 2.01 -20.91 -10.52
CA THR A 389 1.48 -22.27 -10.70
C THR A 389 0.78 -22.43 -12.06
N ARG A 390 0.18 -21.36 -12.60
CA ARG A 390 -0.45 -21.35 -13.93
C ARG A 390 0.50 -21.67 -15.07
N HIS A 391 1.78 -21.33 -14.92
CA HIS A 391 2.78 -21.43 -15.98
C HIS A 391 3.95 -22.36 -15.63
N ARG A 392 4.08 -22.81 -14.37
CA ARG A 392 5.17 -23.65 -13.84
C ARG A 392 5.50 -24.89 -14.69
N ALA A 393 4.50 -25.46 -15.37
CA ALA A 393 4.71 -26.62 -16.24
C ALA A 393 5.73 -26.35 -17.36
N TRP A 394 5.78 -25.12 -17.88
CA TRP A 394 6.59 -24.73 -19.03
C TRP A 394 7.50 -23.52 -18.79
N ALA A 395 7.10 -22.56 -17.95
CA ALA A 395 7.88 -21.37 -17.58
C ALA A 395 8.87 -21.67 -16.45
N ARG A 396 9.99 -22.32 -16.80
CA ARG A 396 11.04 -22.73 -15.84
C ARG A 396 12.19 -21.73 -15.76
N THR A 397 12.30 -20.83 -16.72
CA THR A 397 13.31 -19.78 -16.78
C THR A 397 12.68 -18.47 -16.35
N LEU A 398 13.12 -17.94 -15.21
CA LEU A 398 12.67 -16.66 -14.66
C LEU A 398 13.74 -15.58 -14.90
N GLY A 399 13.31 -14.33 -14.90
CA GLY A 399 14.19 -13.17 -14.94
C GLY A 399 14.88 -12.91 -13.59
N GLU A 400 16.01 -12.21 -13.66
CA GLU A 400 16.83 -11.85 -12.49
C GLU A 400 16.87 -10.33 -12.24
N GLU A 401 16.17 -9.54 -13.06
CA GLU A 401 16.04 -8.09 -12.90
C GLU A 401 14.83 -7.54 -13.65
N LEU A 402 14.32 -6.40 -13.18
CA LEU A 402 13.30 -5.62 -13.89
C LEU A 402 13.99 -4.63 -14.84
N THR A 403 13.63 -4.67 -16.11
CA THR A 403 14.16 -3.79 -17.16
C THR A 403 13.24 -2.59 -17.38
N VAL A 404 13.84 -1.40 -17.54
CA VAL A 404 13.15 -0.16 -17.92
C VAL A 404 13.64 0.28 -19.30
N LEU A 405 12.70 0.51 -20.21
CA LEU A 405 12.96 0.93 -21.58
C LEU A 405 12.92 2.46 -21.69
N ASP A 406 13.90 3.05 -22.35
CA ASP A 406 13.88 4.46 -22.73
C ASP A 406 13.13 4.64 -24.06
N LEU A 407 12.03 5.39 -24.03
CA LEU A 407 11.15 5.63 -25.16
C LEU A 407 11.01 7.14 -25.43
N PRO A 408 10.60 7.57 -26.63
CA PRO A 408 10.49 8.99 -26.97
C PRO A 408 9.59 9.82 -26.03
N TRP A 409 8.64 9.17 -25.35
CA TRP A 409 7.68 9.80 -24.45
C TRP A 409 7.96 9.55 -22.96
N GLY A 410 9.04 8.86 -22.60
CA GLY A 410 9.39 8.57 -21.21
C GLY A 410 9.95 7.17 -21.00
N ARG A 411 10.05 6.76 -19.74
CA ARG A 411 10.61 5.47 -19.33
C ARG A 411 9.52 4.48 -18.98
N MET A 412 9.60 3.26 -19.52
CA MET A 412 8.56 2.24 -19.32
C MET A 412 9.11 0.94 -18.77
N ALA A 413 8.50 0.42 -17.71
CA ALA A 413 8.69 -0.97 -17.26
C ALA A 413 7.59 -1.87 -17.83
N ILE A 414 7.92 -3.14 -18.06
CA ILE A 414 6.93 -4.19 -18.37
C ILE A 414 6.81 -5.07 -17.14
N VAL A 415 5.58 -5.32 -16.66
CA VAL A 415 5.30 -6.23 -15.54
C VAL A 415 4.48 -7.39 -16.07
N VAL A 416 5.03 -8.59 -16.02
CA VAL A 416 4.53 -9.75 -16.78
C VAL A 416 3.71 -10.66 -15.88
N GLY A 417 2.43 -10.81 -16.21
CA GLY A 417 1.55 -11.77 -15.54
C GLY A 417 1.50 -11.57 -14.03
N ASP A 418 1.79 -12.65 -13.30
CA ASP A 418 1.73 -12.69 -11.83
C ASP A 418 2.81 -11.82 -11.15
N ASP A 419 3.78 -11.24 -11.88
CA ASP A 419 4.67 -10.21 -11.32
C ASP A 419 3.89 -9.00 -10.81
N ALA A 420 2.67 -8.79 -11.30
CA ALA A 420 1.76 -7.71 -10.90
C ALA A 420 1.29 -7.82 -9.44
N LEU A 421 1.35 -9.02 -8.84
CA LEU A 421 0.90 -9.29 -7.47
C LEU A 421 1.84 -8.69 -6.41
N TYR A 422 3.11 -8.50 -6.78
CA TYR A 422 4.16 -8.19 -5.83
C TYR A 422 4.37 -6.68 -5.75
N PRO A 423 4.14 -6.04 -4.59
CA PRO A 423 4.42 -4.62 -4.40
C PRO A 423 5.89 -4.27 -4.74
N GLU A 424 6.80 -5.20 -4.44
CA GLU A 424 8.23 -5.03 -4.69
C GLU A 424 8.52 -4.79 -6.18
N THR A 425 7.79 -5.41 -7.12
CA THR A 425 7.99 -5.23 -8.56
C THR A 425 7.80 -3.77 -8.98
N PHE A 426 6.72 -3.13 -8.52
CA PHE A 426 6.43 -1.74 -8.87
C PHE A 426 7.34 -0.77 -8.12
N ARG A 427 7.75 -1.12 -6.90
CA ARG A 427 8.77 -0.35 -6.19
C ARG A 427 10.10 -0.36 -6.94
N LEU A 428 10.52 -1.50 -7.48
CA LEU A 428 11.71 -1.59 -8.33
C LEU A 428 11.56 -0.72 -9.59
N ALA A 429 10.39 -0.72 -10.23
CA ALA A 429 10.12 0.15 -11.38
C ALA A 429 10.28 1.64 -11.03
N ALA A 430 9.74 2.06 -9.89
CA ALA A 430 9.85 3.44 -9.43
C ALA A 430 11.29 3.83 -9.07
N ILE A 431 12.03 2.96 -8.38
CA ILE A 431 13.45 3.18 -8.07
C ILE A 431 14.29 3.26 -9.36
N ALA A 432 13.92 2.51 -10.40
CA ALA A 432 14.54 2.57 -11.73
C ALA A 432 14.05 3.73 -12.60
N ASP A 433 13.34 4.70 -12.00
CA ASP A 433 12.80 5.90 -12.63
C ASP A 433 11.84 5.63 -13.80
N ALA A 434 11.03 4.57 -13.73
CA ALA A 434 9.93 4.39 -14.66
C ALA A 434 8.88 5.51 -14.52
N ASP A 435 8.26 5.87 -15.64
CA ASP A 435 7.12 6.82 -15.72
C ASP A 435 5.80 6.09 -15.95
N VAL A 436 5.88 5.00 -16.71
CA VAL A 436 4.75 4.17 -17.13
C VAL A 436 5.08 2.70 -16.87
N VAL A 437 4.09 1.92 -16.48
CA VAL A 437 4.17 0.46 -16.38
C VAL A 437 3.11 -0.15 -17.28
N ALA A 438 3.54 -0.99 -18.22
CA ALA A 438 2.66 -1.82 -19.02
C ALA A 438 2.49 -3.19 -18.36
N VAL A 439 1.25 -3.59 -18.12
CA VAL A 439 0.91 -4.80 -17.34
C VAL A 439 0.02 -5.74 -18.17
N PRO A 440 0.59 -6.58 -19.04
CA PRO A 440 -0.12 -7.73 -19.60
C PRO A 440 -0.27 -8.81 -18.52
N PHE A 441 -1.49 -9.11 -18.07
CA PHE A 441 -1.72 -10.04 -16.96
C PHE A 441 -3.10 -10.75 -17.01
N THR A 442 -3.34 -11.66 -16.08
CA THR A 442 -4.67 -12.21 -15.79
C THR A 442 -5.00 -12.07 -14.32
N ALA A 443 -6.05 -11.32 -14.03
CA ALA A 443 -6.58 -11.20 -12.68
C ALA A 443 -7.25 -12.52 -12.27
N LEU A 444 -6.94 -13.02 -11.07
CA LEU A 444 -7.64 -14.18 -10.48
C LEU A 444 -8.53 -13.80 -9.30
N GLU A 445 -8.23 -12.68 -8.65
CA GLU A 445 -8.97 -12.17 -7.50
C GLU A 445 -9.30 -10.70 -7.73
N LEU A 446 -10.51 -10.28 -7.32
CA LEU A 446 -11.01 -8.91 -7.57
C LEU A 446 -10.10 -7.82 -7.01
N TRP A 447 -9.46 -8.09 -5.86
CA TRP A 447 -8.57 -7.11 -5.23
C TRP A 447 -7.38 -6.75 -6.13
N GLU A 448 -6.95 -7.62 -7.04
CA GLU A 448 -5.79 -7.38 -7.92
C GLU A 448 -6.04 -6.14 -8.81
N THR A 449 -7.26 -5.98 -9.34
CA THR A 449 -7.67 -4.87 -10.21
C THR A 449 -8.36 -3.74 -9.47
N GLU A 450 -9.13 -4.02 -8.41
CA GLU A 450 -9.86 -3.00 -7.66
C GLU A 450 -9.01 -2.26 -6.63
N LEU A 451 -7.96 -2.89 -6.12
CA LEU A 451 -7.11 -2.35 -5.04
C LEU A 451 -5.62 -2.37 -5.42
N GLY A 452 -5.12 -3.52 -5.87
CA GLY A 452 -3.71 -3.80 -6.10
C GLY A 452 -3.08 -2.83 -7.09
N LEU A 453 -3.53 -2.84 -8.35
CA LEU A 453 -2.99 -1.97 -9.40
C LEU A 453 -3.19 -0.48 -9.10
N LEU A 454 -4.30 -0.11 -8.46
CA LEU A 454 -4.56 1.28 -8.04
C LEU A 454 -3.50 1.73 -7.02
N GLU A 455 -3.22 0.89 -6.01
CA GLU A 455 -2.20 1.19 -5.01
C GLU A 455 -0.81 1.22 -5.64
N ARG A 456 -0.50 0.30 -6.56
CA ARG A 456 0.79 0.34 -7.27
C ARG A 456 1.03 1.67 -7.97
N SER A 457 -0.01 2.23 -8.57
CA SER A 457 0.04 3.55 -9.21
C SER A 457 0.20 4.67 -8.16
N ALA A 458 -0.58 4.62 -7.08
CA ALA A 458 -0.61 5.62 -6.02
C ALA A 458 0.71 5.70 -5.22
N GLU A 459 1.15 4.59 -4.62
CA GLU A 459 2.28 4.54 -3.68
C GLU A 459 3.65 4.74 -4.36
N ASN A 460 3.71 4.59 -5.68
CA ASN A 460 4.94 4.70 -6.48
C ASN A 460 4.93 5.88 -7.45
N ARG A 461 3.78 6.55 -7.62
CA ARG A 461 3.57 7.59 -8.65
C ARG A 461 3.95 7.08 -10.03
N LEU A 462 3.31 5.99 -10.45
CA LEU A 462 3.47 5.37 -11.76
C LEU A 462 2.17 5.44 -12.56
N ASN A 463 2.25 5.82 -13.83
CA ASN A 463 1.12 5.59 -14.73
C ASN A 463 1.06 4.09 -15.04
N VAL A 464 -0.12 3.47 -15.02
CA VAL A 464 -0.26 2.02 -15.24
C VAL A 464 -1.24 1.77 -16.37
N VAL A 465 -0.86 0.95 -17.34
CA VAL A 465 -1.72 0.51 -18.43
C VAL A 465 -1.79 -1.01 -18.35
N ALA A 466 -2.91 -1.52 -17.86
CA ALA A 466 -3.07 -2.93 -17.54
C ALA A 466 -4.19 -3.56 -18.37
N SER A 467 -3.91 -4.72 -18.96
CA SER A 467 -4.87 -5.45 -19.79
C SER A 467 -4.93 -6.92 -19.41
N SER A 468 -6.16 -7.44 -19.37
CA SER A 468 -6.50 -8.84 -19.17
C SER A 468 -7.62 -9.23 -20.14
N ALA A 469 -7.84 -10.54 -20.36
CA ALA A 469 -8.84 -11.02 -21.31
C ALA A 469 -10.28 -10.61 -20.94
N GLY A 470 -10.56 -10.38 -19.66
CA GLY A 470 -11.88 -9.96 -19.17
C GLY A 470 -11.93 -8.51 -18.69
N GLU A 471 -10.82 -7.95 -18.24
CA GLU A 471 -10.75 -6.67 -17.53
C GLU A 471 -9.58 -5.82 -18.03
N GLY A 472 -9.55 -4.56 -17.66
CA GLY A 472 -8.39 -3.72 -17.93
C GLY A 472 -8.64 -2.29 -17.51
N LEU A 473 -7.57 -1.55 -17.30
CA LEU A 473 -7.64 -0.20 -16.78
C LEU A 473 -6.42 0.61 -17.21
N VAL A 474 -6.66 1.90 -17.44
CA VAL A 474 -5.63 2.93 -17.58
C VAL A 474 -5.66 3.78 -16.32
N LEU A 475 -4.54 3.83 -15.61
CA LEU A 475 -4.31 4.64 -14.41
C LEU A 475 -3.37 5.79 -14.75
N ALA A 476 -3.93 7.00 -14.80
CA ALA A 476 -3.17 8.21 -15.05
C ALA A 476 -2.89 8.95 -13.76
N LEU A 477 -1.70 9.54 -13.66
CA LEU A 477 -1.32 10.32 -12.48
C LEU A 477 -1.95 11.72 -12.53
N PRO A 478 -2.64 12.15 -11.46
CA PRO A 478 -3.06 13.55 -11.34
C PRO A 478 -1.84 14.45 -11.14
N ALA A 479 -2.01 15.72 -11.56
CA ALA A 479 -1.03 16.78 -11.33
C ALA A 479 -1.07 17.25 -9.87
N ASP A 480 -2.27 17.48 -9.33
CA ASP A 480 -2.49 17.76 -7.92
C ASP A 480 -2.25 16.48 -7.10
N PHE A 481 -1.33 16.55 -6.14
CA PHE A 481 -0.87 15.40 -5.35
C PHE A 481 -0.20 15.83 -4.04
N THR A 482 0.62 16.89 -4.10
CA THR A 482 1.36 17.36 -2.94
C THR A 482 0.45 18.09 -1.96
N LEU A 483 0.33 17.55 -0.74
CA LEU A 483 -0.37 18.20 0.35
C LEU A 483 0.29 19.52 0.76
N TRP A 484 -0.52 20.38 1.35
CA TRP A 484 -0.11 21.69 1.87
C TRP A 484 0.39 22.67 0.80
N THR A 485 0.13 22.38 -0.48
CA THR A 485 0.22 23.34 -1.57
C THR A 485 -1.17 23.73 -2.04
N ARG A 486 -1.27 24.80 -2.83
CA ARG A 486 -2.53 25.16 -3.48
C ARG A 486 -2.98 24.01 -4.38
N TRP A 487 -4.24 23.62 -4.25
CA TRP A 487 -4.90 22.62 -5.07
C TRP A 487 -5.64 23.32 -6.20
N ASP A 488 -5.36 22.95 -7.46
CA ASP A 488 -5.91 23.67 -8.62
C ASP A 488 -7.30 23.13 -9.05
N GLY A 489 -7.59 21.84 -8.80
CA GLY A 489 -8.89 21.21 -9.06
C GLY A 489 -9.86 21.18 -7.85
N PRO A 490 -11.05 20.57 -7.98
CA PRO A 490 -11.86 20.27 -6.81
C PRO A 490 -11.16 19.18 -5.98
N PHE A 491 -10.83 19.48 -4.72
CA PHE A 491 -10.34 18.47 -3.80
C PHE A 491 -11.46 17.50 -3.44
N THR A 492 -11.25 16.21 -3.69
CA THR A 492 -12.25 15.15 -3.50
C THR A 492 -12.04 14.33 -2.22
N GLY A 493 -11.11 14.78 -1.36
CA GLY A 493 -10.64 14.02 -0.21
C GLY A 493 -9.60 12.94 -0.56
N ARG A 494 -9.33 12.67 -1.85
CA ARG A 494 -8.32 11.71 -2.30
C ARG A 494 -7.01 12.43 -2.58
N ILE A 495 -5.90 11.86 -2.13
CA ILE A 495 -4.57 12.46 -2.25
C ILE A 495 -3.75 11.75 -3.33
N SER A 496 -3.62 10.43 -3.23
CA SER A 496 -2.69 9.66 -4.05
C SER A 496 -3.39 8.78 -5.09
N HIS A 497 -4.70 8.60 -4.95
CA HIS A 497 -5.52 7.80 -5.85
C HIS A 497 -5.37 8.25 -7.32
N PRO A 498 -5.10 7.32 -8.26
CA PRO A 498 -4.94 7.67 -9.67
C PRO A 498 -6.26 8.09 -10.33
N LEU A 499 -6.17 8.74 -11.48
CA LEU A 499 -7.31 8.91 -12.39
C LEU A 499 -7.54 7.57 -13.10
N VAL A 500 -8.69 6.94 -12.85
CA VAL A 500 -9.00 5.59 -13.32
C VAL A 500 -9.87 5.66 -14.58
N THR A 501 -9.44 5.00 -15.65
CA THR A 501 -10.28 4.70 -16.82
C THR A 501 -10.40 3.18 -16.98
N PRO A 502 -11.49 2.56 -16.51
CA PRO A 502 -11.72 1.13 -16.72
C PRO A 502 -12.02 0.85 -18.20
N ALA A 503 -11.69 -0.34 -18.67
CA ALA A 503 -11.92 -0.74 -20.05
C ALA A 503 -13.42 -0.94 -20.32
N GLY A 504 -14.02 -0.01 -21.08
CA GLY A 504 -15.46 -0.03 -21.40
C GLY A 504 -15.84 -0.88 -22.62
N GLY A 505 -14.87 -1.44 -23.34
CA GLY A 505 -15.07 -2.23 -24.57
C GLY A 505 -13.79 -2.96 -25.00
N PRO A 506 -13.79 -3.57 -26.21
CA PRO A 506 -12.62 -4.30 -26.73
C PRO A 506 -11.38 -3.42 -26.87
N VAL A 507 -11.55 -2.13 -27.16
CA VAL A 507 -10.49 -1.12 -27.21
C VAL A 507 -10.90 0.09 -26.38
N THR A 508 -10.10 0.42 -25.37
CA THR A 508 -10.28 1.62 -24.55
C THR A 508 -9.03 2.47 -24.64
N VAL A 509 -9.18 3.74 -25.04
CA VAL A 509 -8.08 4.71 -25.17
C VAL A 509 -8.25 5.78 -24.09
N ALA A 510 -7.18 6.07 -23.37
CA ALA A 510 -7.12 7.11 -22.35
C ALA A 510 -5.76 7.81 -22.36
N THR A 511 -5.71 9.03 -21.84
CA THR A 511 -4.45 9.76 -21.68
C THR A 511 -3.80 9.41 -20.35
N VAL A 512 -2.50 9.15 -20.36
CA VAL A 512 -1.64 9.11 -19.17
C VAL A 512 -0.65 10.27 -19.17
N HIS A 513 0.00 10.53 -18.03
CA HIS A 513 0.88 11.68 -17.83
C HIS A 513 2.27 11.26 -17.33
N PRO A 514 3.15 10.76 -18.22
CA PRO A 514 4.50 10.31 -17.85
C PRO A 514 5.28 11.37 -17.05
N ALA A 515 5.17 12.64 -17.44
CA ALA A 515 5.83 13.75 -16.75
C ALA A 515 5.46 13.87 -15.26
N GLN A 516 4.30 13.38 -14.83
CA GLN A 516 3.84 13.48 -13.44
C GLN A 516 4.47 12.45 -12.50
N ALA A 517 5.14 11.43 -13.02
CA ALA A 517 5.85 10.41 -12.24
C ALA A 517 7.10 10.96 -11.52
N VAL A 518 7.56 12.16 -11.91
CA VAL A 518 8.69 12.84 -11.25
C VAL A 518 8.31 13.44 -9.90
N ASN A 519 7.03 13.83 -9.71
CA ASN A 519 6.57 14.34 -8.43
C ASN A 519 6.13 13.17 -7.54
N ARG A 520 7.01 12.80 -6.61
CA ARG A 520 6.80 11.77 -5.58
C ARG A 520 6.61 12.34 -4.17
N ARG A 521 6.60 13.67 -4.05
CA ARG A 521 6.39 14.38 -2.78
C ARG A 521 4.92 14.51 -2.46
N VAL A 522 4.41 13.61 -1.61
CA VAL A 522 3.02 13.66 -1.12
C VAL A 522 2.82 14.78 -0.11
N SER A 523 3.86 15.19 0.59
CA SER A 523 3.82 16.30 1.55
C SER A 523 5.17 17.00 1.61
N LYS A 524 5.23 18.11 2.34
CA LYS A 524 6.50 18.77 2.65
C LYS A 524 7.44 17.75 3.33
N ASN A 525 8.66 17.62 2.82
CA ASN A 525 9.67 16.69 3.35
C ASN A 525 9.19 15.23 3.43
N THR A 526 8.33 14.81 2.50
CA THR A 526 7.82 13.44 2.45
C THR A 526 7.66 12.97 1.00
N ASP A 527 8.56 12.09 0.59
CA ASP A 527 8.58 11.42 -0.71
C ASP A 527 8.17 9.95 -0.57
N LEU A 528 7.21 9.50 -1.39
CA LEU A 528 6.65 8.14 -1.31
C LEU A 528 7.66 7.03 -1.67
N VAL A 529 8.74 7.35 -2.37
CA VAL A 529 9.76 6.38 -2.81
C VAL A 529 11.07 6.58 -2.05
N GLU A 530 11.49 7.83 -1.88
CA GLU A 530 12.78 8.16 -1.25
C GLU A 530 12.73 8.07 0.28
N ASP A 531 11.62 8.44 0.93
CA ASP A 531 11.51 8.36 2.40
C ASP A 531 11.06 6.99 2.90
N ARG A 532 11.11 5.96 2.04
CA ARG A 532 10.90 4.57 2.45
C ARG A 532 11.90 4.20 3.56
N PRO A 533 11.51 3.41 4.57
CA PRO A 533 12.35 3.13 5.73
C PRO A 533 13.35 2.00 5.46
N TRP A 534 14.20 2.17 4.45
CA TRP A 534 15.07 1.15 3.85
C TRP A 534 15.96 0.38 4.84
N LYS A 535 16.34 0.99 5.98
CA LYS A 535 17.13 0.32 7.05
C LYS A 535 16.30 -0.60 7.93
N ALA A 536 14.99 -0.37 8.02
CA ALA A 536 14.09 -0.99 8.97
C ALA A 536 13.17 -2.05 8.33
N VAL A 537 13.39 -2.37 7.05
CA VAL A 537 12.60 -3.34 6.28
C VAL A 537 13.48 -4.43 5.64
N SER A 538 14.53 -4.84 6.36
CA SER A 538 15.50 -5.82 5.84
C SER A 538 14.89 -7.19 5.60
N ALA A 539 13.77 -7.55 6.25
CA ALA A 539 13.14 -8.85 6.05
C ALA A 539 12.59 -9.01 4.62
N LEU A 540 12.44 -7.91 3.86
CA LEU A 540 12.08 -7.96 2.45
C LEU A 540 13.09 -8.75 1.61
N ILE A 541 14.39 -8.67 1.95
CA ILE A 541 15.46 -9.37 1.23
C ILE A 541 15.86 -10.71 1.88
N GLU A 542 15.22 -11.07 2.98
CA GLU A 542 15.45 -12.35 3.65
C GLU A 542 14.57 -13.44 3.00
N PRO A 543 15.09 -14.67 2.83
CA PRO A 543 14.27 -15.81 2.44
C PRO A 543 13.11 -15.98 3.40
N HIS A 544 11.92 -16.27 2.89
CA HIS A 544 10.79 -16.62 3.74
C HIS A 544 11.12 -17.90 4.50
N THR A 545 11.41 -17.77 5.79
CA THR A 545 11.53 -18.93 6.68
C THR A 545 10.11 -19.35 7.05
N ALA A 546 9.69 -20.54 6.61
CA ALA A 546 8.45 -21.11 7.12
C ALA A 546 8.52 -21.09 8.66
N LEU A 547 7.53 -20.48 9.30
CA LEU A 547 7.49 -20.35 10.75
C LEU A 547 7.60 -21.76 11.36
N SER A 548 8.75 -22.06 11.96
CA SER A 548 8.90 -23.27 12.76
C SER A 548 8.00 -23.15 13.99
N GLU A 549 7.35 -24.25 14.38
CA GLU A 549 6.42 -24.28 15.50
C GLU A 549 7.02 -23.61 16.75
N PRO A 550 6.20 -22.88 17.54
CA PRO A 550 6.71 -22.19 18.72
C PRO A 550 7.32 -23.21 19.70
N HIS A 551 8.62 -23.06 19.97
CA HIS A 551 9.28 -23.79 21.04
C HIS A 551 8.56 -23.56 22.37
N THR A 552 7.76 -24.53 22.78
CA THR A 552 7.30 -24.64 24.17
C THR A 552 8.51 -24.99 25.03
N THR A 553 9.14 -23.99 25.64
CA THR A 553 10.03 -24.20 26.80
C THR A 553 9.18 -24.66 27.97
N ARG A 554 8.99 -25.98 28.06
CA ARG A 554 8.53 -26.65 29.27
C ARG A 554 9.69 -26.64 30.26
N THR A 555 9.71 -25.69 31.18
CA THR A 555 10.53 -25.77 32.39
C THR A 555 10.00 -26.92 33.24
N GLY A 556 10.72 -28.04 33.20
CA GLY A 556 10.52 -29.17 34.08
C GLY A 556 10.87 -28.76 35.52
N MET A 557 9.86 -28.70 36.37
CA MET A 557 10.00 -28.68 37.81
C MET A 557 10.20 -30.13 38.25
N GLU A 558 11.45 -30.55 38.46
CA GLU A 558 11.76 -31.78 39.17
C GLU A 558 12.04 -31.48 40.64
N SER A 559 11.15 -32.03 41.47
CA SER A 559 11.29 -32.21 42.90
C SER A 559 12.51 -33.04 43.28
N ARG A 560 13.30 -32.55 44.25
CA ARG A 560 13.87 -33.35 45.32
C ARG A 560 13.82 -32.58 46.63
#